data_AF-A0A538P0M0-F1
#
_entry.id   AF-A0A538P0M0-F1
#
_cell.length_a   1.000
_cell.length_b   1.000
_cell.length_c   1.000
_cell.angle_alpha   90.00
_cell.angle_beta   90.00
_cell.angle_gamma   90.00
#
_symmetry.space_group_name_H-M   'P 1'
#
loop_
_entity.id
_entity.type
_entity.pdbx_description
1 polymer ?
#
loop_
_entity_poly.entity_id
_entity_poly.type
_entity_poly.pdbx_seq_one_letter_code
_entity_poly.pdbx_strand_id
1 'polypeptide(L)' 'VGSVHVALTVDNLDAVLSTIASSGWKAAGKPQTLKSGPNARKRVIYVRDPDGTTIEFMQPPPQSS' A
#
# COMPACT_ATOMS: atom_id res chain seq x y z
N VAL A 1 0.58 -12.35 23.19
CA VAL A 1 0.91 -11.77 21.87
C VAL A 1 -0.39 -11.25 21.27
N GLY A 2 -0.41 -10.00 20.80
CA GLY A 2 -1.50 -9.44 20.00
C GLY A 2 -1.01 -9.13 18.59
N SER A 3 -1.90 -9.18 17.60
CA SER A 3 -1.63 -8.80 16.22
C SER A 3 -2.59 -7.70 15.78
N VAL A 4 -2.08 -6.76 14.99
CA VAL A 4 -2.90 -5.74 14.31
C VAL A 4 -2.52 -5.71 12.84
N HIS A 5 -3.51 -5.52 11.98
CA HIS A 5 -3.31 -5.30 10.55
C HIS A 5 -3.99 -3.99 10.19
N VAL A 6 -3.21 -3.04 9.68
CA VAL A 6 -3.72 -1.74 9.23
C VAL A 6 -3.52 -1.65 7.73
N ALA A 7 -4.61 -1.43 7.01
CA ALA A 7 -4.62 -1.25 5.58
C ALA A 7 -5.46 -0.03 5.21
N LEU A 8 -4.91 0.82 4.35
CA LEU A 8 -5.54 2.05 3.89
C LEU A 8 -5.84 1.93 2.40
N THR A 9 -7.07 2.27 2.00
CA THR A 9 -7.40 2.44 0.58
C THR A 9 -7.09 3.88 0.18
N VAL A 10 -6.37 4.07 -0.91
CA VAL A 10 -5.92 5.37 -1.41
C VAL A 10 -6.27 5.54 -2.88
N ASP A 11 -6.50 6.78 -3.29
CA ASP A 11 -6.84 7.09 -4.68
C ASP A 11 -5.60 7.08 -5.59
N ASN A 12 -4.45 7.53 -5.07
CA ASN A 12 -3.20 7.63 -5.83
C ASN A 12 -2.01 7.08 -5.03
N LEU A 13 -1.65 5.84 -5.30
CA LEU A 13 -0.56 5.13 -4.65
C LEU A 13 0.80 5.72 -5.01
N ASP A 14 0.98 6.23 -6.22
CA ASP A 14 2.27 6.79 -6.64
C ASP A 14 2.58 8.09 -5.90
N ALA A 15 1.57 8.94 -5.66
CA ALA A 15 1.71 10.14 -4.83
C ALA A 15 2.04 9.80 -3.36
N VAL A 16 1.39 8.77 -2.81
CA VAL A 16 1.68 8.26 -1.46
C VAL A 16 3.13 7.77 -1.37
N LEU A 17 3.60 7.00 -2.36
CA LEU A 17 4.97 6.50 -2.38
C LEU A 17 6.02 7.58 -2.58
N SER A 18 5.72 8.63 -3.35
CA SER A 18 6.58 9.81 -3.45
C SER A 18 6.73 10.50 -2.10
N THR A 19 5.66 10.58 -1.31
CA THR A 19 5.70 11.16 0.04
C THR A 19 6.54 10.29 0.98
N ILE A 20 6.31 8.98 0.95
CA ILE A 20 7.07 7.99 1.75
C ILE A 20 8.57 8.04 1.45
N ALA A 21 8.95 8.16 0.17
CA ALA A 21 10.34 8.25 -0.24
C ALA A 21 11.07 9.46 0.39
N SER A 22 10.32 10.49 0.79
CA SER A 22 10.85 11.67 1.48
C SER A 22 10.76 11.61 3.01
N SER A 23 10.06 10.62 3.60
CA SER A 23 9.71 10.61 5.02
C SER A 23 10.56 9.68 5.91
N GLY A 24 11.63 9.08 5.37
CA GLY A 24 12.48 8.10 6.09
C GLY A 24 11.85 6.71 6.24
N TRP A 25 10.63 6.52 5.72
CA TRP A 25 9.93 5.24 5.68
C TRP A 25 10.37 4.42 4.47
N LYS A 26 10.12 3.11 4.49
CA LYS A 26 10.60 2.19 3.44
C LYS A 26 9.46 1.38 2.84
N ALA A 27 9.34 1.43 1.52
CA ALA A 27 8.47 0.55 0.75
C ALA A 27 9.09 -0.85 0.64
N ALA A 28 8.28 -1.89 0.83
CA ALA A 28 8.67 -3.29 0.67
C ALA A 28 8.68 -3.71 -0.81
N GLY A 29 9.53 -3.06 -1.61
CA GLY A 29 9.66 -3.31 -3.04
C GLY A 29 8.81 -2.36 -3.90
N LYS A 30 8.23 -2.89 -4.99
CA LYS A 30 7.40 -2.13 -5.94
C LYS A 30 5.92 -2.49 -5.75
N PRO A 31 4.99 -1.58 -6.05
CA PRO A 31 3.56 -1.89 -6.05
C PRO A 31 3.24 -3.10 -6.92
N GLN A 32 2.40 -3.98 -6.40
CA GLN A 32 1.95 -5.18 -7.11
C GLN A 32 0.47 -5.07 -7.46
N THR A 33 0.12 -5.36 -8.70
CA THR A 33 -1.29 -5.51 -9.09
C THR A 33 -1.73 -6.94 -8.80
N LEU A 34 -2.75 -7.09 -7.94
CA LEU A 34 -3.29 -8.39 -7.59
C LEU A 34 -4.10 -8.97 -8.75
N LYS A 35 -3.83 -10.23 -9.10
CA LYS A 35 -4.46 -10.89 -10.26
C LYS A 35 -5.75 -11.64 -9.93
N SER A 36 -5.96 -12.00 -8.67
CA SER A 36 -7.08 -12.84 -8.22
C SER A 36 -7.52 -12.51 -6.79
N GLY A 37 -8.64 -13.09 -6.37
CA GLY A 37 -9.20 -12.93 -5.03
C GLY A 37 -10.08 -11.67 -4.85
N PRO A 38 -10.54 -11.39 -3.63
CA PRO A 38 -11.48 -10.29 -3.35
C PRO A 38 -10.89 -8.90 -3.62
N ASN A 39 -9.55 -8.81 -3.64
CA ASN A 39 -8.80 -7.59 -3.95
C ASN A 39 -8.22 -7.59 -5.38
N ALA A 40 -8.69 -8.48 -6.26
CA ALA A 40 -8.24 -8.52 -7.65
C ALA A 40 -8.31 -7.13 -8.30
N ARG A 41 -7.33 -6.85 -9.16
CA ARG A 41 -7.12 -5.58 -9.87
C ARG A 41 -6.67 -4.39 -8.99
N LYS A 42 -6.65 -4.51 -7.65
CA LYS A 42 -6.05 -3.48 -6.80
C LYS A 42 -4.53 -3.49 -6.93
N ARG A 43 -3.91 -2.31 -6.86
CA ARG A 43 -2.46 -2.17 -6.65
C ARG A 43 -2.20 -2.15 -5.15
N VAL A 44 -1.26 -2.95 -4.65
CA VAL A 44 -0.96 -3.05 -3.23
C VAL A 44 0.53 -2.91 -2.96
N ILE A 45 0.87 -2.37 -1.79
CA ILE A 45 2.24 -2.33 -1.28
C ILE A 45 2.26 -2.24 0.24
N TYR A 46 3.26 -2.88 0.86
CA TYR A 46 3.56 -2.70 2.28
C TYR A 46 4.64 -1.65 2.46
N VAL A 47 4.50 -0.85 3.51
CA VAL A 47 5.47 0.18 3.91
C VAL A 47 5.77 0.00 5.38
N ARG A 48 7.04 0.20 5.75
CA ARG A 48 7.51 0.09 7.12
C ARG A 48 8.10 1.41 7.59
N ASP A 49 7.68 1.86 8.76
CA ASP A 49 8.25 3.03 9.43
C ASP A 49 9.58 2.66 10.14
N PRO A 50 10.32 3.64 10.69
CA PRO A 50 11.56 3.38 11.43
C PRO A 50 11.38 2.52 12.69
N ASP A 51 10.21 2.57 13.33
CA ASP A 51 9.90 1.81 14.54
C ASP A 51 9.48 0.36 14.23
N GLY A 52 9.30 0.04 12.95
CA GLY A 52 8.95 -1.28 12.47
C GLY A 52 7.45 -1.55 12.33
N THR A 53 6.60 -0.53 12.43
CA THR A 53 5.18 -0.63 12.09
C THR A 53 5.00 -0.88 10.60
N THR A 54 4.15 -1.84 10.24
CA THR A 54 3.81 -2.12 8.85
C THR A 54 2.43 -1.57 8.52
N ILE A 55 2.31 -0.82 7.43
CA ILE A 55 1.03 -0.38 6.85
C ILE A 55 0.91 -0.91 5.43
N GLU A 56 -0.27 -1.42 5.08
CA GLU A 56 -0.63 -1.78 3.72
C GLU A 56 -1.37 -0.62 3.03
N PHE A 57 -0.95 -0.26 1.83
CA PHE A 57 -1.68 0.66 0.97
C PHE A 57 -2.29 -0.09 -0.21
N MET A 58 -3.56 0.18 -0.50
CA MET A 58 -4.30 -0.42 -1.60
C MET A 58 -4.93 0.67 -2.48
N GLN A 59 -4.68 0.64 -3.78
CA GLN A 59 -5.37 1.49 -4.75
C GLN A 59 -6.36 0.65 -5.58
N PRO A 60 -7.65 1.02 -5.62
CA PRO A 60 -8.61 0.39 -6.52
C PRO A 60 -8.23 0.56 -7.99
N PRO A 61 -8.71 -0.30 -8.90
CA PRO A 61 -8.64 0.01 -10.32
C PRO A 61 -9.39 1.33 -10.61
N PRO A 62 -9.00 2.08 -11.65
CA PRO A 62 -9.77 3.24 -12.10
C PRO A 62 -11.24 2.85 -12.30
N GLN A 63 -12.17 3.72 -11.89
CA GLN A 63 -13.58 3.54 -12.21
C GLN A 63 -13.73 3.59 -13.74
N SER A 64 -14.31 2.53 -14.31
CA SER A 64 -14.77 2.56 -15.70
C SER A 64 -15.96 3.52 -15.76
N SER A 65 -15.87 4.58 -16.56
CA SER A 65 -17.04 5.39 -16.94
C SER A 65 -17.92 4.66 -17.94
#